data_AF-A0A3M1N5L1-F1
#
_entry.id   AF-A0A3M1N5L1-F1
#
_cell.length_a   1.000
_cell.length_b   1.000
_cell.length_c   1.000
_cell.angle_alpha   90.00
_cell.angle_beta   90.00
_cell.angle_gamma   90.00
#
_symmetry.space_group_name_H-M   'P 1'
#
loop_
_entity.id
_entity.type
_entity.pdbx_description
1 polymer ?
#
loop_
_entity_poly.entity_id
_entity_poly.type
_entity_poly.pdbx_seq_one_letter_code
_entity_poly.pdbx_strand_id
1 'polypeptide(L)'
;MKYQVFTQRAQDAPHTHCGSVHAPDAEMALLLGRDVYTRRPQNVSLWVVPAEAVFARTAEQLHAWQPPEAAPDAPQRLFHVFCKVKPADVLTWQAEIRAPS
;
A
#
# COMPACT_ATOMS: atom_id res chain seq x y z
N MET A 1 13.31 -5.83 -8.91
CA MET A 1 12.66 -5.74 -7.58
C MET A 1 11.16 -5.89 -7.75
N LYS A 2 10.42 -6.24 -6.69
CA LYS A 2 8.95 -6.40 -6.74
C LYS A 2 8.30 -5.14 -6.18
N TYR A 3 7.25 -4.66 -6.84
CA TYR A 3 6.47 -3.50 -6.43
C TYR A 3 5.00 -3.89 -6.25
N GLN A 4 4.35 -3.41 -5.19
CA GLN A 4 2.91 -3.46 -5.02
C GLN A 4 2.27 -2.27 -5.75
N VAL A 5 1.14 -2.51 -6.41
CA VAL A 5 0.45 -1.51 -7.23
C VAL A 5 -0.92 -1.23 -6.63
N PHE A 6 -1.26 0.06 -6.54
CA PHE A 6 -2.53 0.54 -6.02
C PHE A 6 -3.17 1.52 -7.02
N THR A 7 -4.47 1.40 -7.25
CA THR A 7 -5.21 2.29 -8.16
C THR A 7 -6.35 3.00 -7.44
N GLN A 8 -6.67 4.19 -7.94
CA GLN A 8 -7.81 4.99 -7.52
C GLN A 8 -8.76 5.18 -8.71
N ARG A 9 -10.01 4.73 -8.59
CA ARG A 9 -10.95 4.71 -9.73
C ARG A 9 -11.73 6.01 -9.94
N ALA A 10 -11.82 6.86 -8.92
CA ALA A 10 -12.48 8.15 -8.97
C ALA A 10 -11.82 9.09 -7.96
N GLN A 11 -11.99 10.42 -8.11
CA GLN A 11 -11.28 11.43 -7.31
C GLN A 11 -11.51 11.28 -5.80
N ASP A 12 -12.71 10.85 -5.39
CA ASP A 12 -13.09 10.65 -3.99
C ASP A 12 -13.06 9.16 -3.56
N ALA A 13 -12.66 8.26 -4.45
CA ALA A 13 -12.53 6.84 -4.11
C ALA A 13 -11.20 6.59 -3.38
N PRO A 14 -11.13 5.67 -2.42
CA PRO A 14 -9.85 5.29 -1.82
C PRO A 14 -8.97 4.52 -2.81
N HIS A 15 -7.65 4.59 -2.62
CA HIS A 15 -6.73 3.67 -3.31
C HIS A 15 -6.97 2.23 -2.87
N THR A 16 -6.89 1.33 -3.84
CA THR A 16 -7.08 -0.11 -3.63
C THR A 16 -5.91 -0.89 -4.24
N HIS A 17 -5.44 -1.92 -3.55
CA HIS A 17 -4.38 -2.80 -4.07
C HIS A 17 -4.91 -3.61 -5.24
N CYS A 18 -4.22 -3.58 -6.38
CA CYS A 18 -4.64 -4.30 -7.59
C CYS A 18 -3.67 -5.42 -8.00
N GLY A 19 -2.47 -5.46 -7.42
CA GLY A 19 -1.51 -6.52 -7.68
C GLY A 19 -0.06 -6.07 -7.51
N SER A 20 0.84 -6.69 -8.27
CA SER A 20 2.27 -6.42 -8.20
C SER A 20 2.96 -6.55 -9.54
N VAL A 21 4.04 -5.79 -9.75
CA VAL A 21 4.92 -5.87 -10.93
C VAL A 21 6.36 -6.09 -10.53
N HIS A 22 7.18 -6.58 -11.46
CA HIS A 22 8.63 -6.59 -11.32
C HIS A 22 9.24 -5.50 -12.20
N ALA A 23 10.07 -4.66 -11.61
CA ALA A 23 10.73 -3.55 -12.28
C ALA A 23 12.11 -3.28 -11.66
N PRO A 24 13.04 -2.65 -12.40
CA PRO A 24 14.31 -2.19 -11.86
C PRO A 24 14.14 -1.02 -10.87
N ASP A 25 13.18 -0.13 -11.12
CA ASP A 25 12.94 1.10 -10.36
C ASP A 25 11.44 1.48 -10.34
N ALA A 26 11.11 2.57 -9.63
CA ALA A 26 9.74 3.02 -9.44
C ALA A 26 9.11 3.60 -10.72
N GLU A 27 9.89 4.25 -11.60
CA GLU A 27 9.37 4.83 -12.84
C GLU A 27 8.93 3.72 -13.81
N MET A 28 9.78 2.69 -13.96
CA MET A 28 9.44 1.51 -14.75
C MET A 28 8.28 0.73 -14.10
N ALA A 29 8.21 0.68 -12.77
CA ALA A 29 7.07 0.06 -12.08
C ALA A 29 5.76 0.80 -12.36
N LEU A 30 5.75 2.14 -12.42
CA LEU A 30 4.58 2.94 -12.80
C LEU A 30 4.16 2.65 -14.24
N LEU A 31 5.12 2.59 -15.17
CA LEU A 31 4.85 2.29 -16.57
C LEU A 31 4.19 0.90 -16.73
N LEU A 32 4.81 -0.12 -16.14
CA LEU A 32 4.28 -1.49 -16.17
C LEU A 32 2.94 -1.60 -15.44
N GLY A 33 2.81 -0.94 -14.27
CA GLY A 33 1.57 -0.90 -13.49
C GLY A 33 0.43 -0.27 -14.28
N ARG A 34 0.70 0.83 -14.99
CA ARG A 34 -0.25 1.48 -15.91
C ARG A 34 -0.71 0.49 -16.98
N ASP A 35 0.22 -0.15 -17.68
CA ASP A 35 -0.11 -1.00 -18.83
C ASP A 35 -0.88 -2.27 -18.42
N VAL A 36 -0.59 -2.82 -17.24
CA VAL A 36 -1.24 -4.03 -16.71
C VAL A 36 -2.60 -3.72 -16.06
N TYR A 37 -2.66 -2.71 -15.19
CA TYR A 37 -3.81 -2.50 -14.29
C TYR A 37 -4.72 -1.33 -14.69
N THR A 38 -4.30 -0.50 -15.65
CA THR A 38 -5.10 0.64 -16.11
C THR A 38 -5.52 0.45 -17.56
N ARG A 39 -6.63 -0.27 -17.79
CA ARG A 39 -7.28 -0.32 -19.11
C ARG A 39 -8.47 0.64 -19.10
N ARG A 40 -8.48 1.59 -20.05
CA ARG A 40 -9.51 2.65 -20.22
C ARG A 40 -9.48 3.71 -19.10
N PRO A 41 -10.02 4.93 -19.30
CA PRO A 41 -9.65 6.12 -18.51
C PRO A 41 -10.31 6.18 -17.11
N GLN A 42 -10.62 5.04 -16.50
CA GLN A 42 -11.33 4.95 -15.23
C GLN A 42 -10.40 4.92 -14.01
N ASN A 43 -9.10 5.22 -14.16
CA ASN A 43 -8.21 5.40 -13.01
C ASN A 43 -7.72 6.84 -13.01
N VAL A 44 -7.91 7.53 -11.90
CA VAL A 44 -7.49 8.92 -11.69
C VAL A 44 -6.14 9.02 -10.98
N SER A 45 -5.67 7.93 -10.35
CA SER A 45 -4.38 7.87 -9.66
C SER A 45 -3.82 6.43 -9.64
N LEU A 46 -2.49 6.33 -9.63
CA LEU A 46 -1.71 5.09 -9.59
C LEU A 46 -0.54 5.27 -8.63
N TRP A 47 -0.41 4.39 -7.63
CA TRP A 47 0.73 4.33 -6.73
C TRP A 47 1.49 3.02 -6.92
N VAL A 48 2.81 3.07 -6.78
CA VAL A 48 3.67 1.91 -6.68
C VAL A 48 4.51 2.01 -5.42
N VAL A 49 4.69 0.90 -4.71
CA VAL A 49 5.45 0.83 -3.47
C VAL A 49 6.39 -0.38 -3.56
N PRO A 50 7.69 -0.25 -3.25
CA PRO A 50 8.58 -1.40 -3.14
C PRO A 50 8.00 -2.45 -2.19
N ALA A 51 8.05 -3.72 -2.55
CA ALA A 51 7.44 -4.78 -1.75
C ALA A 51 8.05 -4.86 -0.35
N GLU A 52 9.34 -4.55 -0.21
CA GLU A 52 10.05 -4.48 1.07
C GLU A 52 9.58 -3.35 1.99
N ALA A 53 8.90 -2.33 1.46
CA ALA A 53 8.35 -1.23 2.25
C ALA A 53 6.91 -1.50 2.74
N VAL A 54 6.33 -2.65 2.40
CA VAL A 54 4.99 -3.05 2.81
C VAL A 54 5.06 -3.97 4.03
N PHE A 55 4.66 -3.44 5.18
CA PHE A 55 4.53 -4.19 6.42
C PHE A 55 3.10 -4.73 6.55
N ALA A 56 2.96 -6.04 6.76
CA ALA A 56 1.65 -6.69 6.87
C ALA A 56 1.55 -7.56 8.13
N ARG A 57 0.35 -7.61 8.71
CA ARG A 57 -0.04 -8.53 9.78
C ARG A 57 -1.46 -9.04 9.52
N THR A 58 -1.73 -10.30 9.85
CA THR A 58 -3.09 -10.84 9.87
C THR A 58 -3.86 -10.34 11.09
N ALA A 59 -5.18 -10.55 11.13
CA ALA A 59 -6.00 -10.19 12.28
C ALA A 59 -5.51 -10.89 13.57
N GLU A 60 -5.15 -12.18 13.47
CA GLU A 60 -4.61 -12.97 14.59
C GLU A 60 -3.25 -12.43 15.04
N GLN A 61 -2.38 -12.09 14.10
CA GLN A 61 -1.08 -11.51 14.40
C GLN A 61 -1.22 -10.13 15.06
N LEU A 62 -2.18 -9.31 14.64
CA LEU A 62 -2.46 -8.01 15.27
C LEU A 62 -2.98 -8.18 16.70
N HIS A 63 -3.86 -9.16 16.95
CA HIS A 63 -4.37 -9.44 18.28
C HIS A 63 -3.26 -9.83 19.28
N ALA A 64 -2.27 -10.58 18.79
CA ALA A 64 -1.10 -10.97 19.59
C ALA A 64 0.04 -9.94 19.56
N TRP A 65 -0.07 -8.86 18.79
CA TRP A 65 1.03 -7.94 18.58
C TRP A 65 1.13 -6.90 19.70
N GLN A 66 2.32 -6.80 20.27
CA GLN A 66 2.72 -5.72 21.16
C GLN A 66 3.67 -4.81 20.39
N PRO A 67 3.32 -3.53 20.14
CA PRO A 67 4.21 -2.61 19.46
C PRO A 67 5.46 -2.38 20.33
N PRO A 68 6.66 -2.32 19.72
CA PRO A 68 7.86 -1.98 20.47
C PRO A 68 7.73 -0.57 21.05
N GLU A 69 8.29 -0.37 22.25
CA GLU A 69 8.37 0.96 22.83
C GLU A 69 9.27 1.83 21.95
N ALA A 70 8.71 2.94 21.46
CA ALA A 70 9.44 3.85 20.62
C ALA A 70 10.46 4.62 21.45
N ALA A 71 11.67 4.80 20.93
CA ALA A 71 12.59 5.76 21.52
C ALA A 71 11.93 7.15 21.53
N PRO A 72 12.09 7.95 22.60
CA PRO A 72 11.44 9.27 22.73
C PRO A 72 11.67 10.19 21.52
N ASP A 73 12.84 10.09 20.91
CA ASP A 73 13.29 10.92 19.78
C ASP A 73 13.32 10.16 18.44
N ALA A 74 12.63 9.02 18.35
CA ALA A 74 12.56 8.27 17.10
C ALA A 74 11.91 9.13 15.99
N PRO A 75 12.49 9.15 14.77
CA PRO A 75 11.95 9.94 13.68
C PRO A 75 10.56 9.44 13.31
N GLN A 76 9.59 10.35 13.33
CA GLN A 76 8.22 10.10 12.90
C GLN A 76 8.16 10.01 11.38
N ARG A 77 7.63 8.90 10.84
CA ARG A 77 7.34 8.73 9.42
C ARG A 77 5.84 8.63 9.18
N LEU A 78 5.41 9.08 8.01
CA LEU A 78 4.04 8.92 7.55
C LEU A 78 3.86 7.52 6.95
N PHE A 79 2.83 6.81 7.39
CA PHE A 79 2.43 5.52 6.86
C PHE A 79 0.99 5.60 6.36
N HIS A 80 0.73 4.98 5.21
CA HIS A 80 -0.63 4.75 4.72
C HIS A 80 -1.07 3.36 5.15
N VAL A 81 -2.18 3.29 5.87
CA VAL A 81 -2.73 2.04 6.39
C VAL A 81 -3.81 1.55 5.46
N PHE A 82 -3.71 0.27 5.07
CA PHE A 82 -4.70 -0.40 4.26
C PHE A 82 -5.20 -1.65 4.99
N CYS A 83 -6.48 -1.97 4.81
CA CYS A 83 -7.11 -3.12 5.45
C CYS A 83 -8.07 -3.83 4.48
N LYS A 84 -8.34 -5.10 4.76
CA LYS A 84 -9.44 -5.87 4.16
C LYS A 84 -10.17 -6.59 5.29
N VAL A 85 -11.50 -6.65 5.24
CA VAL A 85 -12.31 -7.23 6.32
C VAL A 85 -12.37 -8.75 6.16
N LYS A 86 -12.52 -9.24 4.92
CA LYS A 86 -12.51 -10.67 4.60
C LYS A 86 -11.29 -11.01 3.73
N PRO A 87 -10.83 -12.27 3.73
CA PRO A 87 -9.71 -12.69 2.89
C PRO A 87 -9.91 -12.42 1.39
N ALA A 88 -11.16 -12.50 0.91
CA ALA A 88 -11.53 -12.26 -0.48
C ALA A 88 -11.68 -10.77 -0.85
N ASP A 89 -11.70 -9.86 0.13
CA ASP A 89 -11.85 -8.44 -0.12
C ASP A 89 -10.54 -7.83 -0.63
N VAL A 90 -10.67 -6.69 -1.31
CA VAL A 90 -9.53 -5.91 -1.79
C VAL A 90 -8.97 -5.05 -0.66
N LEU A 91 -7.64 -5.02 -0.54
CA LEU A 91 -6.96 -4.18 0.43
C LEU A 91 -7.18 -2.70 0.07
N THR A 92 -7.88 -1.98 0.93
CA THR A 92 -8.36 -0.61 0.67
C THR A 92 -7.79 0.34 1.70
N TRP A 93 -7.40 1.55 1.25
CA TRP A 93 -6.86 2.59 2.12
C TRP A 93 -7.87 2.94 3.22
N GLN A 94 -7.37 3.13 4.45
CA GLN A 94 -8.18 3.45 5.63
C GLN A 94 -7.79 4.79 6.23
N ALA A 95 -6.49 5.02 6.39
CA ALA A 95 -5.97 6.19 7.09
C ALA A 95 -4.51 6.47 6.77
N GLU A 96 -4.09 7.67 7.12
CA GLU A 96 -2.69 8.04 7.27
C GLU A 96 -2.35 8.11 8.76
N ILE A 97 -1.22 7.54 9.16
CA ILE A 97 -0.72 7.60 10.53
C ILE A 97 0.72 8.09 10.56
N ARG A 98 1.08 8.86 11.59
CA ARG A 98 2.48 9.12 11.91
C ARG A 98 2.92 8.13 12.97
N ALA A 99 3.97 7.39 12.67
CA ALA A 99 4.55 6.42 13.59
C ALA A 99 6.07 6.49 13.55
N PRO A 100 6.76 6.18 14.66
CA PRO A 100 8.20 6.06 14.68
C PRO A 100 8.65 4.90 13.78
N SER A 101 9.76 5.11 13.06
CA SER A 101 10.36 4.11 12.15
C SER A 101 11.59 3.45 12.71
#